data_AF-A0A9E5D9F6-F1
#
_entry.id   AF-A0A9E5D9F6-F1
#
_cell.length_a   1.000
_cell.length_b   1.000
_cell.length_c   1.000
_cell.angle_alpha   90.00
_cell.angle_beta   90.00
_cell.angle_gamma   90.00
#
_symmetry.space_group_name_H-M   'P 1'
#
loop_
_entity.id
_entity.type
_entity.pdbx_description
1 polymer ?
#
loop_
_entity_poly.entity_id
_entity_poly.type
_entity_poly.pdbx_seq_one_letter_code
_entity_poly.pdbx_strand_id
1 'polypeptide(L)'
;MPDNLASLRFLSFVAFNKNGFASFRDIVDATGIPERSAWRYLEQYRILGVLDIIRDTCTRVFFRNENTWINIKGALIKLSNYLDFGYKSIYGYIMYDTKTVRAWKDRDKNLIPMTQHNNDIIRVDTQQDYDRLKREFDALGIVRRLVLTRLDCSI
;
A
#
# COMPACT_ATOMS: atom_id res chain seq x y z
N MET A 1 13.00 20.96 -9.82
CA MET A 1 11.82 20.46 -9.09
C MET A 1 11.98 18.97 -8.89
N PRO A 2 11.72 18.41 -7.69
CA PRO A 2 11.59 16.96 -7.54
C PRO A 2 10.52 16.44 -8.51
N ASP A 3 10.75 15.28 -9.10
CA ASP A 3 9.72 14.59 -9.86
C ASP A 3 8.64 14.15 -8.86
N ASN A 4 7.51 14.87 -8.84
CA ASN A 4 6.43 14.65 -7.88
C ASN A 4 5.89 13.22 -7.94
N LEU A 5 5.96 12.56 -9.11
CA LEU A 5 5.55 11.17 -9.28
C LEU A 5 6.58 10.20 -8.67
N ALA A 6 7.87 10.52 -8.74
CA ALA A 6 8.91 9.74 -8.08
C ALA A 6 8.82 9.84 -6.54
N SER A 7 8.49 11.02 -6.01
CA SER A 7 8.26 11.20 -4.57
C SER A 7 7.03 10.42 -4.07
N LEU A 8 5.95 10.37 -4.86
CA LEU A 8 4.78 9.55 -4.56
C LEU A 8 5.07 8.06 -4.66
N ARG A 9 5.88 7.64 -5.63
CA ARG A 9 6.35 6.25 -5.76
C ARG A 9 7.14 5.81 -4.54
N PHE A 10 8.05 6.66 -4.05
CA PHE A 10 8.81 6.40 -2.83
C PHE A 10 7.88 6.14 -1.64
N LEU A 11 6.94 7.06 -1.38
CA LEU A 11 6.00 6.93 -0.26
C LEU A 11 5.12 5.68 -0.39
N SER A 12 4.69 5.39 -1.61
CA SER A 12 3.83 4.25 -1.93
C SER A 12 4.52 2.91 -1.70
N PHE A 13 5.82 2.81 -2.02
CA PHE A 13 6.58 1.61 -1.71
C PHE A 13 6.57 1.30 -0.21
N VAL A 14 6.80 2.31 0.63
CA VAL A 14 6.76 2.14 2.09
C VAL A 14 5.34 1.82 2.56
N ALA A 15 4.32 2.52 2.04
CA ALA A 15 2.93 2.36 2.45
C ALA A 15 2.34 0.99 2.12
N PHE A 16 2.71 0.41 0.98
CA PHE A 16 2.22 -0.88 0.51
C PHE A 16 3.03 -2.07 1.00
N ASN A 17 4.19 -1.82 1.61
CA ASN A 17 4.94 -2.84 2.32
C ASN A 17 4.23 -3.27 3.61
N LYS A 18 4.51 -4.48 4.08
CA LYS A 18 3.89 -5.02 5.30
C LYS A 18 4.19 -4.09 6.48
N ASN A 19 3.14 -3.69 7.21
CA ASN A 19 3.20 -2.79 8.37
C ASN A 19 3.75 -1.38 8.12
N GLY A 20 3.76 -0.89 6.87
CA GLY A 20 4.23 0.47 6.58
C GLY A 20 5.72 0.66 6.83
N PHE A 21 6.50 -0.39 6.62
CA PHE A 21 7.91 -0.48 6.97
C PHE A 21 8.72 -1.00 5.78
N ALA A 22 9.87 -0.39 5.48
CA ALA A 22 10.78 -0.86 4.44
C ALA A 22 12.23 -0.50 4.76
N SER A 23 13.20 -1.28 4.28
CA SER A 23 14.59 -0.84 4.29
C SER A 23 14.82 0.20 3.19
N PHE A 24 15.67 1.19 3.45
CA PHE A 24 15.97 2.24 2.49
C PHE A 24 16.57 1.69 1.19
N ARG A 25 17.38 0.64 1.31
CA ARG A 25 17.98 -0.06 0.17
C ARG A 25 16.91 -0.73 -0.69
N ASP A 26 15.95 -1.43 -0.09
CA ASP A 26 14.85 -2.06 -0.83
C ASP A 26 14.01 -1.02 -1.57
N ILE A 27 13.81 0.17 -0.98
CA ILE A 27 13.09 1.26 -1.65
C ILE A 27 13.86 1.67 -2.92
N VAL A 28 15.17 1.93 -2.81
CA VAL A 28 16.00 2.37 -3.95
C VAL A 28 16.03 1.30 -5.04
N ASP A 29 16.33 0.07 -4.66
CA ASP A 29 16.49 -1.07 -5.58
C ASP A 29 15.17 -1.39 -6.30
N ALA A 30 14.05 -1.39 -5.58
CA ALA A 30 12.76 -1.69 -6.17
C ALA A 30 12.23 -0.54 -7.02
N THR A 31 12.28 0.70 -6.52
CA THR A 31 11.66 1.87 -7.19
C THR A 31 12.47 2.43 -8.36
N GLY A 32 13.77 2.10 -8.43
CA GLY A 32 14.72 2.65 -9.38
C GLY A 32 15.03 4.14 -9.14
N ILE A 33 14.62 4.70 -8.00
CA ILE A 33 14.84 6.10 -7.66
C ILE A 33 16.33 6.27 -7.30
N PRO A 34 17.06 7.24 -7.90
CA PRO A 34 18.44 7.50 -7.53
C PRO A 34 18.57 7.78 -6.03
N GLU A 35 19.57 7.18 -5.37
CA GLU A 35 19.71 7.21 -3.91
C GLU A 35 19.65 8.63 -3.32
N ARG A 36 20.35 9.59 -3.96
CA ARG A 36 20.32 11.01 -3.57
C ARG A 36 18.91 11.61 -3.59
N SER A 37 18.08 11.22 -4.56
CA SER A 37 16.69 11.65 -4.64
C SER A 37 15.83 10.97 -3.58
N ALA A 38 16.04 9.68 -3.34
CA ALA A 38 15.34 8.92 -2.30
C ALA A 38 15.60 9.52 -0.90
N TRP A 39 16.85 9.90 -0.59
CA TRP A 39 17.20 10.61 0.65
C TRP A 39 16.47 11.94 0.78
N ARG A 40 16.40 12.72 -0.32
CA ARG A 40 15.68 13.99 -0.33
C ARG A 40 14.17 13.79 -0.07
N TYR A 41 13.55 12.77 -0.66
CA TYR A 41 12.14 12.47 -0.45
C TYR A 41 11.87 11.99 0.97
N LEU A 42 12.73 11.12 1.50
CA LEU A 42 12.69 10.69 2.88
C LEU A 42 12.71 11.89 3.83
N GLU A 43 13.68 12.78 3.67
CA GLU A 43 13.80 13.96 4.54
C GLU A 43 12.58 14.88 4.42
N GLN A 44 12.07 15.09 3.21
CA GLN A 44 10.83 15.84 3.00
C GLN A 44 9.66 15.24 3.80
N TYR A 45 9.45 13.91 3.76
CA TYR A 45 8.38 13.26 4.50
C TYR A 45 8.63 13.21 6.02
N ARG A 46 9.89 13.22 6.46
CA ARG A 46 10.24 13.33 7.89
C ARG A 46 9.91 14.71 8.45
N ILE A 47 10.25 15.78 7.72
CA ILE A 47 9.90 17.15 8.08
C ILE A 47 8.38 17.32 8.17
N LEU A 48 7.63 16.68 7.28
CA LEU A 48 6.15 16.66 7.31
C LEU A 48 5.58 15.75 8.42
N GLY A 49 6.40 15.03 9.17
CA GLY A 49 5.98 14.14 10.24
C GLY A 49 5.29 12.86 9.77
N VAL A 50 5.44 12.49 8.50
CA VAL A 50 4.80 11.31 7.89
C VAL A 50 5.64 10.06 8.15
N LEU A 51 6.93 10.14 7.85
CA LEU A 51 7.89 9.05 7.99
C LEU A 51 8.89 9.33 9.10
N ASP A 52 9.50 8.28 9.62
CA ASP A 52 10.70 8.36 10.45
C ASP A 52 11.68 7.24 10.11
N ILE A 53 12.86 7.27 10.72
CA ILE A 53 13.93 6.31 10.48
C ILE A 53 14.49 5.72 11.76
N ILE A 54 14.95 4.47 11.65
CA ILE A 54 15.82 3.82 12.62
C ILE A 54 17.09 3.41 11.88
N ARG A 55 18.24 3.78 12.44
CA ARG A 55 19.56 3.38 11.93
C ARG A 55 20.10 2.29 12.85
N ASP A 56 20.17 1.09 12.32
CA ASP A 56 20.86 -0.04 12.93
C ASP A 56 21.88 -0.58 11.91
N THR A 57 21.80 -1.84 11.51
CA THR A 57 22.59 -2.44 10.43
C THR A 57 22.20 -1.93 9.04
N CYS A 58 20.94 -1.52 8.87
CA CYS A 58 20.43 -0.85 7.67
C CYS A 58 19.52 0.32 8.07
N THR A 59 19.41 1.34 7.21
CA THR A 59 18.42 2.40 7.43
C THR A 59 17.03 1.84 7.16
N ARG A 60 16.20 1.80 8.19
CA ARG A 60 14.80 1.40 8.10
C ARG A 60 13.92 2.62 8.10
N VAL A 61 12.95 2.65 7.20
CA VAL A 61 11.98 3.73 7.00
C VAL A 61 10.60 3.22 7.37
N PHE A 62 9.86 3.97 8.17
CA PHE A 62 8.52 3.59 8.62
C PHE A 62 7.63 4.81 8.82
N PHE A 63 6.31 4.58 8.86
CA PHE A 63 5.35 5.62 9.22
C PHE A 63 5.39 5.92 10.71
N ARG A 64 5.37 7.21 11.06
CA ARG A 64 5.48 7.65 12.45
C ARG A 64 4.35 7.11 13.33
N ASN A 65 3.13 7.10 12.80
CA ASN A 65 1.92 6.65 13.48
C ASN A 65 1.12 5.72 12.57
N GLU A 66 0.49 4.71 13.15
CA GLU A 66 -0.36 3.74 12.44
C GLU A 66 -1.56 4.42 11.75
N ASN A 67 -2.24 5.35 12.42
CA ASN A 67 -3.35 6.10 11.82
C ASN A 67 -2.92 6.89 10.57
N THR A 68 -1.73 7.49 10.60
CA THR A 68 -1.16 8.21 9.46
C THR A 68 -0.90 7.25 8.30
N TRP A 69 -0.34 6.07 8.59
CA TRP A 69 -0.14 5.01 7.60
C TRP A 69 -1.44 4.55 6.95
N ILE A 70 -2.45 4.19 7.74
CA ILE A 70 -3.75 3.71 7.23
C ILE A 70 -4.39 4.75 6.31
N ASN A 71 -4.43 6.01 6.73
CA ASN A 71 -5.05 7.08 5.97
C ASN A 71 -4.31 7.37 4.65
N ILE A 72 -2.97 7.45 4.71
CA ILE A 72 -2.14 7.69 3.52
C ILE A 72 -2.21 6.51 2.56
N LYS A 73 -2.12 5.27 3.07
CA LYS A 73 -2.27 4.04 2.27
C LYS A 73 -3.62 4.04 1.54
N GLY A 74 -4.70 4.36 2.24
CA GLY A 74 -6.04 4.53 1.67
C GLY A 74 -6.11 5.54 0.52
N ALA A 75 -5.47 6.70 0.70
CA ALA A 75 -5.41 7.75 -0.33
C ALA A 75 -4.57 7.32 -1.55
N LEU A 76 -3.42 6.68 -1.32
CA LEU A 76 -2.51 6.23 -2.38
C LEU A 76 -3.14 5.13 -3.25
N ILE A 77 -3.96 4.24 -2.68
CA ILE A 77 -4.75 3.27 -3.47
C ILE A 77 -5.67 3.99 -4.43
N LYS A 78 -6.42 4.99 -3.95
CA LYS A 78 -7.32 5.76 -4.79
C LYS A 78 -6.55 6.47 -5.90
N LEU A 79 -5.41 7.09 -5.57
CA LEU A 79 -4.55 7.76 -6.55
C LEU A 79 -3.97 6.78 -7.59
N SER A 80 -3.62 5.56 -7.20
CA SER A 80 -3.08 4.54 -8.11
C SER A 80 -4.06 4.11 -9.21
N ASN A 81 -5.36 4.38 -9.03
CA ASN A 81 -6.37 4.14 -10.07
C ASN A 81 -6.36 5.20 -11.16
N TYR A 82 -5.86 6.41 -10.87
CA TYR A 82 -5.97 7.57 -11.75
C TYR A 82 -4.62 8.11 -12.24
N LEU A 83 -3.53 7.86 -11.51
CA LEU A 83 -2.19 8.38 -11.79
C LEU A 83 -1.20 7.24 -12.02
N ASP A 84 -0.43 7.30 -13.12
CA ASP A 84 0.68 6.36 -13.35
C ASP A 84 1.97 6.85 -12.68
N PHE A 85 2.10 6.53 -11.38
CA PHE A 85 3.34 6.71 -10.64
C PHE A 85 4.09 5.38 -10.37
N GLY A 86 3.77 4.31 -11.11
CA GLY A 86 4.42 3.00 -10.97
C GLY A 86 3.66 1.98 -10.11
N TYR A 87 2.44 2.31 -9.67
CA TYR A 87 1.54 1.40 -8.97
C TYR A 87 0.19 1.33 -9.68
N LYS A 88 -0.39 0.13 -9.76
CA LYS A 88 -1.72 -0.10 -10.34
C LYS A 88 -2.54 -1.00 -9.42
N SER A 89 -3.80 -0.62 -9.21
CA SER A 89 -4.78 -1.50 -8.58
C SER A 89 -5.44 -2.38 -9.62
N ILE A 90 -5.28 -3.70 -9.52
CA ILE A 90 -5.83 -4.68 -10.45
C ILE A 90 -6.45 -5.81 -9.63
N TYR A 91 -7.75 -6.07 -9.80
CA TYR A 91 -8.50 -7.13 -9.08
C TYR A 91 -8.28 -7.16 -7.56
N GLY A 92 -8.22 -5.98 -6.93
CA GLY A 92 -7.98 -5.86 -5.51
C GLY A 92 -6.54 -6.16 -5.08
N TYR A 93 -5.58 -6.16 -5.99
CA TYR A 93 -4.15 -6.18 -5.69
C TYR A 93 -3.51 -4.86 -6.11
N ILE A 94 -2.64 -4.34 -5.25
CA ILE A 94 -1.71 -3.28 -5.61
C ILE A 94 -0.47 -3.93 -6.21
N MET A 95 -0.33 -3.73 -7.51
CA MET A 95 0.78 -4.21 -8.32
C MET A 95 1.80 -3.09 -8.49
N TYR A 96 3.07 -3.40 -8.25
CA TYR A 96 4.19 -2.54 -8.61
C TYR A 96 4.60 -2.83 -10.05
N ASP A 97 4.60 -1.81 -10.91
CA ASP A 97 5.07 -1.92 -12.30
C ASP A 97 6.57 -1.61 -12.35
N THR A 98 7.37 -2.65 -12.57
CA THR A 98 8.84 -2.53 -12.64
C THR A 98 9.33 -1.70 -13.84
N LYS A 99 8.44 -1.32 -14.77
CA LYS A 99 8.72 -0.54 -15.99
C LYS A 99 9.89 -1.06 -16.84
N THR A 100 10.27 -2.35 -16.70
CA THR A 100 11.27 -2.96 -17.57
C THR A 100 10.72 -3.09 -18.99
N VAL A 101 11.51 -2.67 -19.99
CA VAL A 101 11.10 -2.79 -21.40
C VAL A 101 11.08 -4.27 -21.79
N ARG A 102 9.89 -4.87 -21.82
CA ARG A 102 9.65 -6.24 -22.29
C ARG A 102 8.79 -6.25 -23.54
N ALA A 103 8.89 -7.34 -24.29
CA ALA A 103 7.98 -7.65 -25.39
C ALA A 103 6.53 -7.59 -24.90
N TRP A 104 5.60 -7.13 -25.75
CA TRP A 104 4.20 -6.86 -25.38
C TRP A 104 3.53 -8.02 -24.62
N LYS A 105 3.76 -9.25 -25.08
CA LYS A 105 3.25 -10.50 -24.52
C LYS A 105 3.74 -10.86 -23.10
N ASP A 106 4.78 -10.17 -22.61
CA ASP A 106 5.46 -10.45 -21.34
C ASP A 106 5.40 -9.26 -20.37
N ARG A 107 4.61 -8.22 -20.68
CA ARG A 107 4.51 -6.99 -19.85
C ARG A 107 3.72 -7.20 -18.56
N ASP A 108 2.82 -8.17 -18.53
CA ASP A 108 2.15 -8.68 -17.33
C ASP A 108 3.16 -9.17 -16.26
N LYS A 109 4.30 -9.73 -16.70
CA LYS A 109 5.41 -10.15 -15.81
C LYS A 109 6.18 -8.99 -15.17
N ASN A 110 5.89 -7.74 -15.54
CA ASN A 110 6.45 -6.57 -14.87
C ASN A 110 5.69 -6.17 -13.61
N LEU A 111 4.50 -6.74 -13.39
CA LEU A 111 3.62 -6.45 -12.27
C LEU A 111 3.95 -7.37 -11.10
N ILE A 112 4.51 -6.81 -10.03
CA ILE A 112 4.81 -7.53 -8.80
C ILE A 112 3.72 -7.22 -7.77
N PRO A 113 2.96 -8.22 -7.27
CA PRO A 113 1.96 -7.99 -6.24
C PRO A 113 2.62 -7.59 -4.93
N MET A 114 2.23 -6.42 -4.39
CA MET A 114 2.76 -5.94 -3.10
C MET A 114 1.78 -6.12 -1.95
N THR A 115 0.50 -5.78 -2.17
CA THR A 115 -0.54 -5.87 -1.14
C THR A 115 -1.89 -6.18 -1.79
N GLN A 116 -2.74 -6.94 -1.11
CA GLN A 116 -4.13 -7.14 -1.53
C GLN A 116 -5.06 -6.17 -0.79
N HIS A 117 -5.76 -5.32 -1.54
CA HIS A 117 -6.92 -4.56 -1.09
C HIS A 117 -8.19 -5.15 -1.70
N ASN A 118 -8.74 -6.18 -1.07
CA ASN A 118 -10.09 -6.61 -1.42
C ASN A 118 -11.09 -5.86 -0.53
N ASN A 119 -11.76 -4.87 -1.12
CA ASN A 119 -12.80 -4.05 -0.48
C ASN A 119 -14.22 -4.60 -0.71
N ASP A 120 -14.36 -5.78 -1.32
CA ASP A 120 -15.68 -6.36 -1.51
C ASP A 120 -16.35 -6.57 -0.15
N ILE A 121 -17.62 -6.22 -0.07
CA ILE A 121 -18.38 -6.37 1.16
C ILE A 121 -18.64 -7.85 1.35
N ILE A 122 -18.15 -8.41 2.45
CA ILE A 122 -18.50 -9.77 2.84
C ILE A 122 -19.83 -9.67 3.58
N ARG A 123 -20.89 -10.16 2.93
CA ARG A 123 -22.22 -10.29 3.53
C ARG A 123 -22.29 -11.58 4.32
N VAL A 124 -22.74 -11.48 5.56
CA VAL A 124 -22.90 -12.60 6.48
C VAL A 124 -24.32 -12.62 6.99
N ASP A 125 -24.92 -13.79 7.04
CA ASP A 125 -26.33 -13.91 7.41
C ASP A 125 -26.53 -13.99 8.92
N THR A 126 -25.49 -14.35 9.68
CA THR A 126 -25.56 -14.53 11.14
C THR A 126 -24.57 -13.65 11.90
N GLN A 127 -24.97 -13.23 13.11
CA GLN A 127 -24.11 -12.47 14.03
C GLN A 127 -22.89 -13.29 14.49
N GLN A 128 -23.05 -14.61 14.66
CA GLN A 128 -21.93 -15.48 15.02
C GLN A 128 -20.85 -15.54 13.93
N ASP A 129 -21.25 -15.63 12.66
CA ASP A 129 -20.27 -15.62 11.56
C ASP A 129 -19.60 -14.26 11.42
N TYR A 130 -20.34 -13.17 11.65
CA TYR A 130 -19.76 -11.82 11.73
C TYR A 130 -18.66 -11.73 12.80
N ASP A 131 -18.95 -12.17 14.03
CA ASP A 131 -18.02 -12.09 15.15
C ASP A 131 -16.85 -13.08 15.03
N ARG A 132 -17.05 -14.21 14.34
CA ARG A 132 -15.97 -15.16 14.01
C ARG A 132 -15.02 -14.55 12.98
N LEU A 133 -15.56 -14.11 11.84
CA LEU A 133 -14.76 -13.54 10.75
C LEU A 133 -14.05 -12.26 11.16
N LYS A 134 -14.69 -11.42 11.98
CA LYS A 134 -14.04 -10.22 12.51
C LYS A 134 -12.79 -10.58 13.33
N ARG A 135 -12.90 -11.56 14.23
CA ARG A 135 -11.75 -12.04 15.03
C ARG A 135 -10.64 -12.65 14.17
N GLU A 136 -11.01 -13.44 13.16
CA GLU A 136 -10.03 -14.03 12.22
C GLU A 136 -9.32 -12.95 11.40
N PHE A 137 -10.06 -11.95 10.91
CA PHE A 137 -9.49 -10.84 10.15
C PHE A 137 -8.58 -9.95 11.00
N ASP A 138 -8.98 -9.65 12.24
CA ASP A 138 -8.16 -8.89 13.19
C ASP A 138 -6.86 -9.65 13.50
N ALA A 139 -6.93 -10.98 13.72
CA ALA A 139 -5.76 -11.82 13.96
C ALA A 139 -4.80 -11.90 12.75
N LEU A 140 -5.34 -11.82 11.53
CA LEU A 140 -4.58 -11.84 10.29
C LEU A 140 -4.16 -10.43 9.81
N GLY A 141 -4.55 -9.36 10.51
CA GLY A 141 -4.29 -7.98 10.11
C GLY A 141 -5.00 -7.55 8.82
N ILE A 142 -6.13 -8.18 8.49
CA ILE A 142 -6.91 -7.92 7.28
C ILE A 142 -7.99 -6.88 7.58
N VAL A 143 -7.94 -5.72 6.92
CA VAL A 143 -8.99 -4.70 7.03
C VAL A 143 -10.07 -4.96 5.97
N ARG A 144 -11.22 -5.51 6.39
CA ARG A 144 -12.36 -5.91 5.52
C ARG A 144 -13.68 -5.35 6.04
N ARG A 145 -14.57 -4.95 5.13
CA ARG A 145 -15.94 -4.52 5.48
C ARG A 145 -16.88 -5.72 5.51
N LEU A 146 -17.34 -6.06 6.71
CA LEU A 146 -18.38 -7.07 6.97
C LEU A 146 -19.73 -6.38 7.13
N VAL A 147 -20.80 -6.96 6.57
CA VAL A 147 -22.18 -6.46 6.73
C VAL A 147 -23.10 -7.63 6.99
N LEU A 148 -24.02 -7.47 7.96
CA LEU A 148 -25.07 -8.45 8.19
C LEU A 148 -26.15 -8.30 7.11
N THR A 149 -26.48 -9.39 6.43
CA THR A 149 -27.64 -9.44 5.55
C THR A 149 -28.89 -9.44 6.43
N ARG A 150 -29.36 -8.27 6.86
CA ARG A 150 -30.77 -8.18 7.28
C ARG A 150 -31.58 -8.36 6.02
N LEU A 151 -32.38 -9.43 5.97
CA LEU A 151 -33.52 -9.53 5.07
C LEU A 151 -34.24 -8.18 5.13
N ASP A 152 -34.25 -7.48 4.01
CA ASP A 152 -35.13 -6.34 3.83
C ASP A 152 -36.52 -6.82 4.21
N CYS A 153 -37.05 -6.32 5.34
CA CYS A 153 -38.46 -6.40 5.60
C CYS A 153 -39.14 -5.63 4.47
N SER A 154 -39.72 -6.39 3.54
CA SER A 154 -40.68 -5.89 2.57
C SER A 154 -41.76 -5.09 3.28
N ILE A 155 -41.86 -3.80 2.94
CA ILE A 155 -43.08 -2.98 3.01
C ILE A 155 -43.16 -2.20 1.70
#